data_AF-A0A3D0YLT7-F1
#
_entry.id   AF-A0A3D0YLT7-F1
#
_cell.length_a   1.000
_cell.length_b   1.000
_cell.length_c   1.000
_cell.angle_alpha   90.00
_cell.angle_beta   90.00
_cell.angle_gamma   90.00
#
_symmetry.space_group_name_H-M   'P 1'
#
loop_
_entity.id
_entity.type
_entity.pdbx_description
1 polymer ?
#
loop_
_entity_poly.entity_id
_entity_poly.type
_entity_poly.pdbx_seq_one_letter_code
_entity_poly.pdbx_strand_id
1 'polypeptide(L)'
;MGLAEQLGLTDEIDLHMGTLGKAAGVAGGYIAANRQWIDLLINKARSFIYSTAPPPAQMAAAGAALDIIQSEEGRQLRDKLWSNIKQLKQDAQSAIIPWIIGDNRSAMQKALELRSSGFLIPAIRYPTVPRNSARLRISVSAVHSQLEINQLKELID
;
A
#
# COMPACT_ATOMS: atom_id res chain seq x y z
N MET A 1 -1.32 -13.15 6.14
CA MET A 1 -0.87 -11.74 6.01
C MET A 1 -1.94 -10.90 5.33
N GLY A 2 -2.43 -9.87 6.02
CA GLY A 2 -3.37 -8.90 5.46
C GLY A 2 -4.83 -9.28 5.65
N LEU A 3 -5.73 -8.79 4.78
CA LEU A 3 -7.17 -8.93 4.96
C LEU A 3 -7.64 -10.39 5.05
N ALA A 4 -7.06 -11.28 4.24
CA ALA A 4 -7.41 -12.70 4.28
C ALA A 4 -7.15 -13.33 5.66
N GLU A 5 -6.02 -13.01 6.28
CA GLU A 5 -5.70 -13.48 7.64
C GLU A 5 -6.60 -12.85 8.68
N GLN A 6 -6.89 -11.55 8.56
CA GLN A 6 -7.84 -10.86 9.44
C GLN A 6 -9.24 -11.49 9.39
N LEU A 7 -9.65 -11.99 8.22
CA LEU A 7 -10.93 -12.66 8.01
C LEU A 7 -10.89 -14.18 8.29
N GLY A 8 -9.72 -14.75 8.63
CA GLY A 8 -9.57 -16.19 8.85
C GLY A 8 -9.65 -17.05 7.58
N LEU A 9 -9.48 -16.46 6.40
CA LEU A 9 -9.64 -17.11 5.09
C LEU A 9 -8.30 -17.57 4.48
N THR A 10 -7.20 -17.57 5.25
CA THR A 10 -5.86 -17.87 4.73
C THR A 10 -5.78 -19.24 4.07
N ASP A 11 -6.41 -20.25 4.68
CA ASP A 11 -6.39 -21.64 4.23
C ASP A 11 -7.35 -21.91 3.06
N GLU A 12 -8.24 -20.96 2.75
CA GLU A 12 -9.18 -21.04 1.63
C GLU A 12 -8.60 -20.44 0.33
N ILE A 13 -7.38 -19.91 0.38
CA ILE A 13 -6.73 -19.25 -0.76
C ILE A 13 -5.59 -20.13 -1.27
N ASP A 14 -5.72 -20.61 -2.50
CA ASP A 14 -4.72 -21.48 -3.14
C ASP A 14 -3.37 -20.77 -3.38
N LEU A 15 -3.41 -19.50 -3.79
CA LEU A 15 -2.24 -18.69 -4.15
C LEU A 15 -2.32 -17.31 -3.50
N HIS A 16 -1.39 -17.04 -2.59
CA HIS A 16 -1.18 -15.71 -2.02
C HIS A 16 -0.10 -14.97 -2.81
N MET A 17 -0.50 -13.93 -3.55
CA MET A 17 0.44 -13.05 -4.24
C MET A 17 0.64 -11.76 -3.45
N GLY A 18 1.89 -11.36 -3.29
CA GLY A 18 2.24 -10.13 -2.59
C GLY A 18 3.35 -9.33 -3.28
N THR A 19 3.48 -8.08 -2.86
CA THR A 19 4.58 -7.21 -3.27
C THR A 19 5.38 -6.78 -2.05
N LEU A 20 6.69 -6.75 -2.20
CA LEU A 20 7.61 -6.18 -1.23
C LEU A 20 7.80 -4.66 -1.44
N GLY A 21 7.24 -4.13 -2.54
CA GLY A 21 7.25 -2.73 -3.00
C GLY A 21 6.40 -1.73 -2.22
N LYS A 22 5.75 -2.15 -1.13
CA LYS A 22 4.78 -1.34 -0.38
C LYS A 22 5.20 -1.24 1.08
N ALA A 23 4.44 -1.87 1.99
CA ALA A 23 4.68 -1.80 3.43
C ALA A 23 6.06 -2.36 3.84
N ALA A 24 6.60 -3.33 3.09
CA ALA A 24 7.94 -3.87 3.34
C ALA A 24 9.08 -2.95 2.86
N GLY A 25 8.80 -1.85 2.15
CA GLY A 25 9.77 -0.80 1.84
C GLY A 25 10.93 -1.18 0.90
N VAL A 26 10.89 -2.36 0.27
CA VAL A 26 11.94 -2.84 -0.66
C VAL A 26 11.35 -3.05 -2.05
N ALA A 27 11.92 -3.88 -2.92
CA ALA A 27 11.28 -4.25 -4.18
C ALA A 27 11.24 -5.77 -4.35
N GLY A 28 10.34 -6.20 -5.25
CA GLY A 28 10.08 -7.61 -5.51
C GLY A 28 8.61 -7.96 -5.32
N GLY A 29 8.28 -9.18 -5.75
CA GLY A 29 6.99 -9.81 -5.55
C GLY A 29 7.19 -11.28 -5.23
N TYR A 30 6.16 -11.90 -4.65
CA TYR A 30 6.19 -13.30 -4.30
C TYR A 30 4.84 -13.96 -4.58
N ILE A 31 4.88 -15.28 -4.71
CA ILE A 31 3.72 -16.16 -4.64
C ILE A 31 4.00 -17.15 -3.51
N ALA A 32 3.09 -17.25 -2.56
CA ALA A 32 3.08 -18.28 -1.52
C ALA A 32 1.88 -19.20 -1.79
N ALA A 33 2.16 -20.48 -1.97
CA ALA A 33 1.18 -21.50 -2.33
C ALA A 33 1.70 -22.87 -1.89
N ASN A 34 0.88 -23.91 -2.05
CA ASN A 34 1.34 -25.28 -1.85
C ASN A 34 2.47 -25.66 -2.83
N ARG A 35 3.19 -26.74 -2.51
CA ARG A 35 4.37 -27.16 -3.26
C ARG A 35 4.08 -27.45 -4.73
N GLN A 36 2.92 -28.06 -5.03
CA GLN A 36 2.53 -28.42 -6.40
C GLN A 36 2.39 -27.18 -7.29
N TRP A 37 1.75 -26.12 -6.78
CA TRP A 37 1.63 -24.85 -7.48
C TRP A 37 3.00 -24.18 -7.70
N ILE A 38 3.85 -24.16 -6.66
CA ILE A 38 5.18 -23.56 -6.75
C ILE A 38 6.05 -24.29 -7.78
N ASP A 39 6.08 -25.63 -7.76
CA ASP A 39 6.86 -26.42 -8.72
C ASP A 39 6.37 -26.21 -10.16
N LEU A 40 5.05 -26.12 -10.38
CA LEU A 40 4.50 -25.78 -11.69
C LEU A 40 4.96 -24.39 -12.16
N LEU A 41 4.85 -23.37 -11.30
CA LEU A 41 5.19 -21.99 -11.64
C LEU A 41 6.68 -21.83 -11.95
N ILE A 42 7.57 -22.41 -11.14
CA ILE A 42 9.02 -22.37 -11.38
C ILE A 42 9.38 -23.00 -12.74
N ASN A 43 8.66 -24.04 -13.16
CA ASN A 43 8.92 -24.74 -14.43
C ASN A 43 8.19 -24.19 -15.66
N LYS A 44 7.13 -23.37 -15.48
CA LYS A 44 6.29 -22.90 -16.60
C LYS A 44 6.19 -21.38 -16.73
N ALA A 45 6.40 -20.62 -15.66
CA ALA A 45 6.25 -19.18 -15.70
C ALA A 45 7.42 -18.52 -16.43
N ARG A 46 7.18 -18.05 -17.65
CA ARG A 46 8.19 -17.34 -18.46
C ARG A 46 8.78 -16.13 -17.74
N SER A 47 7.96 -15.40 -16.97
CA SER A 47 8.39 -14.23 -16.19
C SER A 47 9.32 -14.57 -15.04
N PHE A 48 9.34 -15.83 -14.58
CA PHE A 48 10.31 -16.32 -13.61
C PHE A 48 11.57 -16.85 -14.32
N ILE A 49 11.39 -17.70 -15.33
CA ILE A 49 12.48 -18.42 -16.01
C ILE A 49 13.38 -17.47 -16.80
N TYR A 50 12.81 -16.47 -17.47
CA TYR A 50 13.52 -15.57 -18.38
C TYR A 50 13.73 -14.17 -17.80
N SER A 51 13.79 -14.06 -16.47
CA SER A 51 14.12 -12.83 -15.76
C SER A 51 15.32 -13.04 -14.86
N THR A 52 16.14 -12.00 -14.70
CA THR A 52 17.23 -12.00 -13.74
C THR A 52 16.67 -12.10 -12.33
N ALA A 53 17.30 -12.93 -11.49
CA ALA A 53 16.94 -13.04 -10.07
C ALA A 53 17.13 -11.70 -9.34
N PRO A 54 16.36 -11.43 -8.27
CA PRO A 54 16.54 -10.24 -7.45
C PRO A 54 17.96 -10.14 -6.86
N PRO A 55 18.56 -8.94 -6.74
CA PRO A 55 19.85 -8.77 -6.12
C PRO A 55 19.90 -9.33 -4.68
N PRO A 56 20.99 -10.01 -4.26
CA PRO A 56 21.10 -10.57 -2.91
C PRO A 56 20.85 -9.56 -1.78
N ALA A 57 21.36 -8.33 -1.92
CA ALA A 57 21.13 -7.26 -0.96
C ALA A 57 19.65 -6.92 -0.78
N GLN A 58 18.86 -6.99 -1.86
CA GLN A 58 17.42 -6.77 -1.80
C GLN A 58 16.69 -7.91 -1.09
N MET A 59 17.18 -9.15 -1.22
CA MET A 59 16.62 -10.30 -0.51
C MET A 59 16.94 -10.27 0.98
N ALA A 60 18.15 -9.84 1.36
CA ALA A 60 18.50 -9.60 2.75
C ALA A 60 17.60 -8.51 3.37
N ALA A 61 17.42 -7.38 2.67
CA ALA A 61 16.54 -6.31 3.12
C ALA A 61 15.07 -6.76 3.22
N ALA A 62 14.60 -7.58 2.28
CA ALA A 62 13.26 -8.17 2.34
C ALA A 62 13.06 -9.08 3.56
N GLY A 63 14.05 -9.93 3.88
CA GLY A 63 14.04 -10.75 5.09
C GLY A 63 13.91 -9.90 6.35
N ALA A 64 14.77 -8.91 6.52
CA ALA A 64 14.73 -7.99 7.66
C ALA A 64 13.39 -7.22 7.76
N ALA A 65 12.83 -6.79 6.62
CA ALA A 65 11.53 -6.13 6.61
C ALA A 65 10.40 -7.07 7.07
N LEU A 66 10.43 -8.35 6.68
CA LEU A 66 9.46 -9.34 7.14
C LEU A 66 9.60 -9.61 8.65
N ASP A 67 10.82 -9.69 9.16
CA ASP A 67 11.08 -9.86 10.60
C ASP A 67 10.49 -8.70 11.40
N ILE A 68 10.68 -7.45 10.95
CA ILE A 68 10.07 -6.27 11.57
C ILE A 68 8.54 -6.32 11.50
N ILE A 69 7.97 -6.68 10.34
CA ILE A 69 6.51 -6.78 10.18
C ILE A 69 5.90 -7.79 11.15
N GLN A 70 6.59 -8.91 11.41
CA GLN A 70 6.12 -9.97 12.31
C GLN A 70 6.38 -9.67 13.79
N SER A 71 7.26 -8.73 14.10
CA SER A 71 7.63 -8.39 15.47
C SER A 71 6.59 -7.53 16.18
N GLU A 72 6.85 -7.26 17.46
CA GLU A 72 6.06 -6.32 18.27
C GLU A 72 6.16 -4.88 17.74
N GLU A 73 7.31 -4.48 17.19
CA GLU A 73 7.47 -3.19 16.53
C GLU A 73 6.49 -3.07 15.34
N GLY A 74 6.40 -4.11 14.51
CA GLY A 74 5.44 -4.17 13.41
C GLY A 74 3.99 -4.07 13.88
N ARG A 75 3.65 -4.67 15.02
CA ARG A 75 2.32 -4.55 15.65
C ARG A 75 2.04 -3.10 16.05
N GLN A 76 2.96 -2.46 16.76
CA GLN A 76 2.83 -1.06 17.19
C GLN A 76 2.70 -0.10 16.01
N LEU A 77 3.47 -0.32 14.94
CA LEU A 77 3.36 0.47 13.71
C LEU A 77 1.98 0.32 13.05
N ARG A 78 1.39 -0.89 13.03
CA ARG A 78 0.02 -1.10 12.52
C ARG A 78 -1.02 -0.42 13.41
N ASP A 79 -0.89 -0.49 14.73
CA ASP A 79 -1.80 0.16 15.65
C ASP A 79 -1.75 1.68 15.49
N LYS A 80 -0.54 2.25 15.37
CA LYS A 80 -0.35 3.67 15.09
C LYS A 80 -0.93 4.09 13.74
N LEU A 81 -0.71 3.29 12.69
CA LEU A 81 -1.33 3.50 11.39
C LEU A 81 -2.86 3.55 11.49
N TRP A 82 -3.50 2.58 12.15
CA TRP A 82 -4.95 2.56 12.33
C TRP A 82 -5.48 3.72 13.17
N SER A 83 -4.74 4.17 14.17
CA SER A 83 -5.05 5.39 14.93
C SER A 83 -5.03 6.62 14.01
N ASN A 84 -3.97 6.80 13.21
CA ASN A 84 -3.86 7.90 12.26
C ASN A 84 -4.97 7.87 11.19
N ILE A 85 -5.33 6.68 10.69
CA ILE A 85 -6.44 6.51 9.74
C ILE A 85 -7.75 6.98 10.35
N LYS A 86 -8.09 6.52 11.56
CA LYS A 86 -9.34 6.87 12.25
C LYS A 86 -9.42 8.35 12.60
N GLN A 87 -8.29 8.97 12.94
CA GLN A 87 -8.21 10.39 13.20
C GLN A 87 -8.53 11.21 11.95
N LEU A 88 -7.94 10.85 10.80
CA LEU A 88 -8.20 11.51 9.53
C LEU A 88 -9.65 11.29 9.08
N LYS A 89 -10.10 10.03 9.11
CA LYS A 89 -11.44 9.62 8.66
C LYS A 89 -11.93 8.40 9.43
N GLN A 90 -12.90 8.61 10.32
CA GLN A 90 -13.34 7.60 11.28
C GLN A 90 -13.90 6.32 10.65
N ASP A 91 -14.58 6.43 9.50
CA ASP A 91 -15.21 5.33 8.76
C ASP A 91 -14.27 4.66 7.75
N ALA A 92 -13.01 5.13 7.63
CA ALA A 92 -12.06 4.58 6.67
C ALA A 92 -11.69 3.12 6.98
N GLN A 93 -11.81 2.26 5.97
CA GLN A 93 -11.54 0.82 6.06
C GLN A 93 -10.13 0.44 5.58
N SER A 94 -9.30 1.41 5.17
CA SER A 94 -7.94 1.14 4.69
C SER A 94 -7.02 2.35 4.86
N ALA A 95 -5.71 2.12 4.75
CA ALA A 95 -4.69 3.18 4.75
C ALA A 95 -4.72 4.09 3.51
N ILE A 96 -5.46 3.71 2.47
CA ILE A 96 -5.63 4.51 1.25
C ILE A 96 -7.02 5.12 1.25
N ILE A 97 -7.09 6.45 1.36
CA ILE A 97 -8.33 7.21 1.41
C ILE A 97 -8.45 8.01 0.11
N PRO A 98 -9.40 7.67 -0.78
CA PRO A 98 -9.63 8.43 -1.99
C PRO A 98 -10.46 9.69 -1.70
N TRP A 99 -9.99 10.85 -2.15
CA TRP A 99 -10.78 12.08 -2.20
C TRP A 99 -11.19 12.36 -3.65
N ILE A 100 -12.45 12.09 -3.97
CA ILE A 100 -12.97 12.21 -5.35
C ILE A 100 -13.16 13.69 -5.68
N ILE A 101 -12.50 14.16 -6.74
CA ILE A 101 -12.58 15.53 -7.24
C ILE A 101 -13.43 15.62 -8.52
N GLY A 102 -13.41 14.57 -9.34
CA GLY A 102 -14.18 14.51 -10.59
C GLY A 102 -13.29 14.68 -11.83
N ASP A 103 -13.08 15.90 -12.29
CA ASP A 103 -12.30 16.15 -13.52
C ASP A 103 -10.79 16.25 -13.28
N ASN A 104 -10.02 16.01 -14.34
CA ASN A 104 -8.55 15.96 -14.28
C ASN A 104 -7.92 17.31 -13.92
N ARG A 105 -8.49 18.43 -14.40
CA ARG A 105 -7.89 19.75 -14.21
C ARG A 105 -8.03 20.15 -12.75
N SER A 106 -9.24 20.03 -12.19
CA SER A 106 -9.52 20.33 -10.79
C SER A 106 -8.69 19.45 -9.84
N ALA A 107 -8.58 18.14 -10.14
CA ALA A 107 -7.76 17.24 -9.32
C ALA A 107 -6.27 17.64 -9.32
N MET A 108 -5.72 18.00 -10.48
CA MET A 108 -4.33 18.46 -10.57
C MET A 108 -4.12 19.80 -9.87
N GLN A 109 -5.04 20.75 -10.02
CA GLN A 109 -4.97 22.04 -9.35
C GLN A 109 -5.00 21.86 -7.82
N LYS A 110 -5.94 21.05 -7.31
CA LYS A 110 -6.04 20.77 -5.88
C LYS A 110 -4.77 20.10 -5.33
N ALA A 111 -4.17 19.17 -6.08
CA ALA A 111 -2.89 18.58 -5.70
C ALA A 111 -1.75 19.61 -5.61
N LEU A 112 -1.74 20.61 -6.50
CA LEU A 112 -0.75 21.69 -6.47
C LEU A 112 -0.98 22.63 -5.27
N GLU A 113 -2.23 23.00 -4.98
CA GLU A 113 -2.59 23.80 -3.81
C GLU A 113 -2.14 23.13 -2.51
N LEU A 114 -2.45 21.84 -2.34
CA LEU A 114 -2.01 21.06 -1.17
C LEU A 114 -0.49 20.96 -1.08
N ARG A 115 0.20 20.80 -2.22
CA ARG A 115 1.66 20.77 -2.26
C ARG A 115 2.25 22.10 -1.79
N SER A 116 1.67 23.23 -2.17
CA SER A 116 2.07 24.55 -1.68
C SER A 116 1.83 24.71 -0.17
N SER A 117 0.86 23.99 0.39
CA SER A 117 0.61 23.88 1.83
C SER A 117 1.44 22.80 2.54
N GLY A 118 2.40 22.16 1.85
CA GLY A 118 3.29 21.15 2.42
C GLY A 118 2.83 19.69 2.28
N PHE A 119 1.68 19.43 1.65
CA PHE A 119 1.12 18.08 1.50
C PHE A 119 1.30 17.54 0.08
N LEU A 120 2.18 16.54 -0.08
CA LEU A 120 2.34 15.83 -1.34
C LEU A 120 1.30 14.72 -1.49
N ILE A 121 0.17 15.04 -2.12
CA ILE A 121 -0.90 14.06 -2.37
C ILE A 121 -1.13 13.92 -3.88
N PRO A 122 -0.82 12.75 -4.49
CA PRO A 122 -0.89 12.59 -5.93
C PRO A 122 -2.33 12.55 -6.43
N ALA A 123 -2.59 13.28 -7.52
CA ALA A 123 -3.81 13.14 -8.30
C ALA A 123 -3.74 11.91 -9.20
N ILE A 124 -4.70 11.00 -9.02
CA ILE A 124 -4.93 9.84 -9.87
C ILE A 124 -6.03 10.18 -10.87
N ARG A 125 -5.73 10.02 -12.15
CA ARG A 125 -6.57 10.45 -13.28
C ARG A 125 -6.61 9.37 -14.36
N TYR A 126 -7.46 9.56 -15.37
CA TYR A 126 -7.48 8.70 -16.55
C TYR A 126 -6.06 8.58 -17.17
N PRO A 127 -5.61 7.38 -17.60
CA PRO A 127 -6.36 6.12 -17.71
C PRO A 127 -6.40 5.25 -16.44
N THR A 128 -5.76 5.64 -15.34
CA THR A 128 -5.71 4.84 -14.10
C THR A 128 -7.06 4.74 -13.39
N VAL A 129 -7.91 5.76 -13.52
CA VAL A 129 -9.30 5.77 -13.03
C VAL A 129 -10.25 6.18 -14.16
N PRO A 130 -11.54 5.77 -14.12
CA PRO A 130 -12.54 6.20 -15.09
C PRO A 130 -12.60 7.73 -15.23
N ARG A 131 -13.00 8.19 -16.42
CA ARG A 131 -13.24 9.62 -16.67
C ARG A 131 -14.25 10.17 -15.65
N ASN A 132 -14.11 11.44 -15.29
CA ASN A 132 -14.94 12.13 -14.30
C ASN A 132 -14.90 11.51 -12.89
N SER A 133 -13.88 10.70 -12.58
CA SER A 133 -13.63 10.13 -11.26
C SER A 133 -12.19 10.34 -10.77
N ALA A 134 -11.53 11.37 -11.31
CA ALA A 134 -10.22 11.81 -10.86
C ALA A 134 -10.26 12.12 -9.37
N ARG A 135 -9.20 11.75 -8.66
CA ARG A 135 -9.16 11.75 -7.20
C ARG A 135 -7.77 12.02 -6.68
N LEU A 136 -7.68 12.60 -5.50
CA LEU A 136 -6.45 12.60 -4.73
C LEU A 136 -6.37 11.29 -3.94
N ARG A 137 -5.22 10.61 -4.00
CA ARG A 137 -4.99 9.36 -3.26
C ARG A 137 -4.18 9.64 -2.02
N ILE A 138 -4.87 9.82 -0.90
CA ILE A 138 -4.23 10.00 0.40
C ILE A 138 -3.78 8.63 0.90
N SER A 139 -2.47 8.48 1.14
CA SER A 139 -1.88 7.27 1.72
C SER A 139 -1.39 7.59 3.12
N VAL A 140 -2.08 7.09 4.14
CA VAL A 140 -1.72 7.31 5.54
C VAL A 140 -0.60 6.35 5.94
N SER A 141 0.33 6.84 6.76
CA SER A 141 1.46 6.08 7.31
C SER A 141 1.46 6.15 8.84
N ALA A 142 2.07 5.16 9.48
CA ALA A 142 2.36 5.18 10.91
C ALA A 142 3.32 6.31 11.31
N VAL A 143 4.16 6.75 10.37
CA VAL A 143 5.18 7.79 10.60
C VAL A 143 4.57 9.19 10.66
N HIS A 144 3.37 9.41 10.11
CA HIS A 144 2.71 10.71 10.22
C HIS A 144 2.41 11.04 11.69
N SER A 145 2.75 12.25 12.09
CA SER A 145 2.42 12.82 13.38
C SER A 145 0.93 13.15 13.47
N GLN A 146 0.42 13.21 14.70
CA GLN A 146 -0.97 13.62 14.96
C GLN A 146 -1.25 15.02 14.39
N LEU A 147 -0.25 15.92 14.46
CA LEU A 147 -0.36 17.29 13.97
C LEU A 147 -0.52 17.33 12.45
N GLU A 148 0.31 16.59 11.70
CA GLU A 148 0.20 16.52 10.23
C GLU A 148 -1.17 15.96 9.80
N ILE A 149 -1.69 14.96 10.52
CA ILE A 149 -3.02 14.40 10.25
C ILE A 149 -4.12 15.45 10.50
N ASN A 150 -4.05 16.20 11.60
CA ASN A 150 -5.03 17.26 11.91
C ASN A 150 -4.98 18.40 10.88
N GLN A 151 -3.78 18.85 10.53
CA GLN A 151 -3.59 19.90 9.51
C GLN A 151 -4.13 19.46 8.15
N LEU A 152 -3.90 18.20 7.74
CA LEU A 152 -4.48 17.69 6.52
C LEU A 152 -6.01 17.64 6.61
N LYS A 153 -6.55 17.18 7.75
CA LYS A 153 -7.99 17.08 7.98
C LYS A 153 -8.68 18.43 7.79
N GLU A 154 -8.15 19.49 8.38
CA GLU A 154 -8.65 20.87 8.23
C GLU A 154 -8.64 21.39 6.79
N LEU A 155 -7.76 20.86 5.92
CA LEU A 155 -7.67 21.25 4.51
C LEU A 155 -8.61 20.45 3.59
N ILE A 156 -9.15 19.32 4.06
CA ILE A 156 -9.99 18.42 3.24
C ILE A 156 -11.45 18.35 3.69
N ASP A 157 -11.76 18.75 4.93
CA ASP A 157 -13.11 18.97 5.44
C ASP A 157 -13.73 20.25 4.84
#